data_AF-A0A7K2JER7-F1
#
_entry.id   AF-A0A7K2JER7-F1
#
_cell.length_a   1.000
_cell.length_b   1.000
_cell.length_c   1.000
_cell.angle_alpha   90.00
_cell.angle_beta   90.00
_cell.angle_gamma   90.00
#
_symmetry.space_group_name_H-M   'P 1'
#
loop_
_entity.id
_entity.type
_entity.pdbx_description
1 polymer ?
#
loop_
_entity_poly.entity_id
_entity_poly.type
_entity_poly.pdbx_seq_one_letter_code
_entity_poly.pdbx_strand_id
1 'polypeptide(L)' 'MRDGTPSAGDFGQRLRNLRGRAGLSQEALAHAAGVSVRALADMERGRTRGPQRRTVQALAEALGLDDVDAAGLEMSAARG' A
#
# COMPACT_ATOMS: atom_id res chain seq x y z
N MET A 1 -10.94 18.37 12.03
CA MET A 1 -9.78 17.50 12.30
C MET A 1 -10.27 16.07 12.25
N ARG A 2 -9.73 15.22 11.36
CA ARG A 2 -10.06 13.78 11.33
C ARG A 2 -8.88 13.06 11.94
N ASP A 3 -8.95 12.82 13.25
CA ASP A 3 -8.05 11.91 13.94
C ASP A 3 -8.49 10.50 13.57
N GLY A 4 -7.89 9.96 12.51
CA GLY A 4 -7.92 8.53 12.24
C GLY A 4 -6.96 7.86 13.21
N THR A 5 -7.49 7.29 14.28
CA THR A 5 -6.74 6.36 15.12
C THR A 5 -6.14 5.28 14.22
N PRO A 6 -4.82 5.03 14.28
CA PRO A 6 -4.19 3.99 13.48
C PRO A 6 -4.65 2.64 14.01
N SER A 7 -5.72 2.11 13.44
CA SER A 7 -6.02 0.70 13.62
C SER A 7 -4.90 -0.06 12.91
N ALA A 8 -4.34 -1.06 13.58
CA ALA A 8 -3.28 -1.93 13.06
C ALA A 8 -3.67 -2.74 11.79
N GLY A 9 -4.78 -2.37 11.11
CA GLY A 9 -5.35 -3.01 9.93
C GLY A 9 -5.57 -2.07 8.72
N ASP A 10 -5.20 -0.79 8.77
CA ASP A 10 -5.40 0.10 7.61
C ASP A 10 -4.36 -0.17 6.51
N PHE A 11 -4.87 -0.47 5.31
CA PHE A 11 -4.07 -0.74 4.10
C PHE A 11 -2.94 0.29 3.89
N GLY A 12 -3.25 1.58 4.04
CA GLY A 12 -2.27 2.65 3.82
C GLY A 12 -1.07 2.60 4.76
N GLN A 13 -1.29 2.30 6.04
CA GLN A 13 -0.21 2.21 7.01
C GLN A 13 0.66 0.97 6.77
N ARG A 14 0.03 -0.17 6.44
CA ARG A 14 0.76 -1.40 6.07
C ARG A 14 1.62 -1.16 4.82
N LEU A 15 1.06 -0.54 3.78
CA LEU A 15 1.77 -0.22 2.54
C LEU A 15 2.99 0.68 2.82
N ARG A 16 2.80 1.74 3.62
CA ARG A 16 3.89 2.65 4.01
C ARG A 16 5.01 1.94 4.77
N ASN A 17 4.66 1.03 5.69
CA ASN A 17 5.64 0.27 6.46
C ASN A 17 6.43 -0.69 5.58
N LEU A 18 5.76 -1.42 4.68
CA LEU A 18 6.42 -2.33 3.73
C LEU A 18 7.34 -1.57 2.79
N ARG A 19 6.91 -0.41 2.27
CA ARG A 19 7.77 0.47 1.46
C ARG A 19 9.01 0.92 2.22
N GLY A 20 8.85 1.29 3.49
CA GLY A 20 9.98 1.65 4.37
C GLY A 20 10.96 0.49 4.57
N ARG A 21 10.46 -0.74 4.79
CA ARG A 21 11.28 -1.96 4.91
C ARG A 21 12.04 -2.26 3.62
N ALA A 22 11.43 -2.02 2.46
CA ALA A 22 12.06 -2.19 1.15
C ALA A 22 13.04 -1.06 0.78
N GLY A 23 13.15 0.01 1.59
CA GLY A 23 14.04 1.15 1.32
C GLY A 23 13.61 2.01 0.12
N LEU A 24 12.36 1.89 -0.33
CA LEU A 24 11.87 2.56 -1.53
C LEU A 24 11.27 3.94 -1.21
N SER A 25 11.53 4.93 -2.07
CA SER A 25 10.76 6.18 -2.07
C SER A 25 9.35 5.94 -2.63
N GLN A 26 8.43 6.88 -2.40
CA GLN A 26 7.10 6.82 -3.04
C GLN A 26 7.22 6.84 -4.57
N GLU A 27 8.17 7.61 -5.11
CA GLU A 27 8.41 7.70 -6.56
C GLU A 27 8.91 6.36 -7.12
N ALA A 28 9.88 5.73 -6.44
CA ALA A 28 10.43 4.45 -6.86
C ALA A 28 9.38 3.34 -6.84
N LEU A 29 8.60 3.23 -5.76
CA LEU A 29 7.53 2.24 -5.67
C LEU A 29 6.42 2.50 -6.69
N ALA A 30 6.01 3.75 -6.86
CA ALA A 30 4.97 4.10 -7.82
C ALA A 30 5.38 3.77 -9.26
N HIS A 31 6.63 4.08 -9.62
CA HIS A 31 7.18 3.72 -10.91
C HIS A 31 7.22 2.21 -11.13
N ALA A 32 7.76 1.46 -10.16
CA ALA A 32 7.85 0.00 -10.25
C ALA A 32 6.46 -0.68 -10.32
N ALA A 33 5.48 -0.16 -9.58
CA ALA A 33 4.11 -0.70 -9.56
C ALA A 33 3.22 -0.16 -10.69
N GLY A 34 3.73 0.72 -11.57
CA GLY A 34 2.95 1.30 -12.67
C GLY A 34 1.79 2.21 -12.22
N VAL A 35 1.91 2.86 -11.07
CA VAL A 35 0.91 3.81 -10.55
C VAL A 35 1.48 5.22 -10.45
N SER A 36 0.60 6.22 -10.32
CA SER A 36 1.07 7.58 -10.06
C SER A 36 1.53 7.74 -8.61
N VAL A 37 2.57 8.56 -8.40
CA VAL A 37 3.05 8.92 -7.06
C VAL A 37 1.93 9.48 -6.19
N ARG A 38 1.04 10.28 -6.80
CA ARG A 38 -0.15 10.82 -6.12
C ARG A 38 -1.10 9.72 -5.66
N ALA A 39 -1.41 8.75 -6.53
CA ALA A 39 -2.27 7.62 -6.17
C ALA A 39 -1.67 6.80 -5.02
N LEU A 40 -0.37 6.49 -5.09
CA LEU A 40 0.33 5.82 -3.99
C LEU A 40 0.27 6.64 -2.69
N ALA A 41 0.49 7.95 -2.77
CA ALA A 41 0.48 8.82 -1.60
C ALA A 41 -0.93 9.03 -1.02
N ASP A 42 -1.99 8.89 -1.82
CA ASP A 42 -3.39 8.87 -1.36
C ASP A 42 -3.73 7.53 -0.69
N MET A 43 -3.23 6.41 -1.23
CA MET A 43 -3.31 5.08 -0.63
C MET A 43 -2.64 5.03 0.74
N GLU A 44 -1.38 5.48 0.84
CA GLU A 44 -0.63 5.48 2.11
C GLU A 44 -1.28 6.34 3.21
N ARG A 45 -2.04 7.36 2.81
CA ARG A 45 -2.77 8.24 3.75
C ARG A 45 -4.20 7.77 4.03
N GLY A 46 -4.60 6.60 3.51
CA GLY A 46 -5.95 6.07 3.69
C GLY A 46 -7.05 6.89 3.01
N ARG A 47 -6.70 7.73 2.01
CA ARG A 47 -7.68 8.48 1.20
C ARG A 47 -8.29 7.61 0.10
N THR A 48 -7.58 6.58 -0.34
CA THR A 48 -8.10 5.56 -1.25
C THR A 48 -8.68 4.41 -0.42
N ARG A 49 -9.98 4.14 -0.63
CA ARG A 49 -10.69 2.97 -0.09
C ARG A 49 -10.83 1.92 -1.19
N GLY A 50 -10.62 0.65 -0.87
CA GLY A 50 -10.68 -0.46 -1.82
C GLY A 50 -9.90 -0.25 -3.14
N PRO A 51 -8.55 -0.15 -3.12
CA PRO A 51 -7.77 -0.14 -4.36
C PRO A 51 -8.02 -1.41 -5.19
N GLN A 52 -7.95 -1.29 -6.52
CA GLN A 52 -8.17 -2.42 -7.41
C GLN A 52 -7.16 -3.54 -7.12
N ARG A 53 -7.63 -4.80 -7.13
CA ARG A 53 -6.78 -5.98 -6.86
C ARG A 53 -5.48 -5.99 -7.67
N ARG A 54 -5.55 -5.68 -8.97
CA ARG A 54 -4.38 -5.58 -9.85
C ARG A 54 -3.34 -4.57 -9.38
N THR A 55 -3.77 -3.49 -8.75
CA THR A 55 -2.89 -2.46 -8.20
C THR A 55 -2.22 -2.95 -6.92
N VAL A 56 -2.96 -3.66 -6.07
CA VAL A 56 -2.40 -4.26 -4.86
C VAL A 56 -1.35 -5.32 -5.22
N GLN A 57 -1.60 -6.13 -6.25
CA GLN A 57 -0.66 -7.11 -6.77
C GLN A 57 0.60 -6.46 -7.33
N ALA A 58 0.46 -5.44 -8.19
CA ALA A 58 1.61 -4.71 -8.71
C ALA A 58 2.45 -4.06 -7.61
N LEU A 59 1.81 -3.56 -6.53
CA LEU A 59 2.52 -3.04 -5.36
C LEU A 59 3.26 -4.14 -4.59
N ALA A 60 2.64 -5.31 -4.40
CA ALA A 60 3.27 -6.44 -3.73
C ALA A 60 4.49 -6.97 -4.50
N GLU A 61 4.37 -7.08 -5.82
CA GLU A 61 5.46 -7.45 -6.73
C GLU A 61 6.60 -6.43 -6.68
N ALA A 62 6.29 -5.14 -6.78
CA ALA A 62 7.28 -4.06 -6.73
C ALA A 62 7.99 -3.95 -5.37
N LEU A 63 7.33 -4.37 -4.29
CA LEU A 63 7.89 -4.45 -2.95
C LEU A 63 8.71 -5.72 -2.71
N GLY A 64 8.67 -6.70 -3.64
CA GLY A 64 9.33 -7.99 -3.48
C GLY A 64 8.79 -8.78 -2.29
N LEU A 65 7.49 -8.69 -2.02
CA LEU A 65 6.88 -9.40 -0.89
C LEU A 65 6.83 -10.91 -1.15
N ASP A 66 6.97 -11.68 -0.07
CA ASP A 66 6.60 -13.09 -0.09
C ASP A 66 5.07 -13.26 -0.08
N ASP A 67 4.60 -14.49 -0.31
CA ASP A 67 3.18 -14.81 -0.40
C ASP A 67 2.40 -14.41 0.87
N VAL A 68 3.04 -14.45 2.04
CA VAL A 68 2.39 -14.14 3.32
C VAL A 68 2.18 -12.64 3.47
N ASP A 69 3.22 -11.84 3.21
CA ASP A 69 3.15 -10.38 3.28
C ASP A 69 2.24 -9.83 2.16
N ALA A 70 2.26 -10.44 0.96
CA ALA A 70 1.36 -10.10 -0.14
C ALA A 70 -0.11 -10.40 0.20
N ALA A 71 -0.42 -11.58 0.72
CA ALA A 71 -1.77 -11.93 1.16
C ALA A 71 -2.27 -11.00 2.30
N GLY A 72 -1.37 -10.62 3.21
CA GLY A 72 -1.67 -9.65 4.25
C GLY A 72 -2.02 -8.27 3.70
N LEU A 73 -1.29 -7.80 2.68
CA LEU A 73 -1.58 -6.54 2.00
C LEU A 73 -2.92 -6.59 1.24
N GLU A 74 -3.20 -7.68 0.53
CA GLU A 74 -4.48 -7.90 -0.16
C GLU A 74 -5.67 -7.93 0.82
N MET A 75 -5.53 -8.62 1.95
CA MET A 75 -6.59 -8.70 2.96
C MET A 75 -6.88 -7.34 3.60
N SER A 76 -5.85 -6.52 3.85
CA SER A 76 -6.04 -5.14 4.33
C SER A 76 -6.71 -4.26 3.28
N ALA A 77 -6.39 -4.44 1.99
CA ALA A 77 -7.03 -3.70 0.91
C ALA A 77 -8.52 -4.04 0.75
N ALA A 78 -8.90 -5.30 0.99
CA ALA A 78 -10.29 -5.75 0.90
C ALA A 78 -11.20 -5.26 2.05
N ARG A 79 -10.61 -4.78 3.15
CA ARG A 79 -11.33 -4.31 4.35
C ARG A 79 -11.50 -2.78 4.39
N GLY A 80 -10.82 -2.03 3.53
CA GLY A 80 -10.74 -0.56 3.54
C GLY A 80 -11.68 0.17 2.60
#